data_AF-A0A7Y6Y0S9-F1
#
_entry.id   AF-A0A7Y6Y0S9-F1
#
_cell.length_a   1.000
_cell.length_b   1.000
_cell.length_c   1.000
_cell.angle_alpha   90.00
_cell.angle_beta   90.00
_cell.angle_gamma   90.00
#
_symmetry.space_group_name_H-M   'P 1'
#
loop_
_entity.id
_entity.type
_entity.pdbx_description
1 polymer ?
#
loop_
_entity_poly.entity_id
_entity_poly.type
_entity_poly.pdbx_seq_one_letter_code
_entity_poly.pdbx_strand_id
1 'polypeptide(L)' 'MARRKVTLQATLPHGTFYWVTNVEASSEEEAVVAAENLFLAEMENIEEWEFTDFDVADA' A
#
# COMPACT_ATOMS: atom_id res chain seq x y z
N MET A 1 -19.92 6.72 2.40
CA MET A 1 -18.50 6.41 2.61
C MET A 1 -17.69 7.62 2.23
N ALA A 2 -16.50 7.79 2.82
CA ALA A 2 -15.61 8.88 2.48
C ALA A 2 -14.30 8.32 1.93
N ARG A 3 -13.75 9.01 0.94
CA ARG A 3 -12.43 8.69 0.40
C ARG A 3 -11.37 8.93 1.46
N ARG A 4 -10.61 7.89 1.80
CA ARG A 4 -9.54 7.93 2.78
C ARG A 4 -8.23 7.52 2.14
N LYS A 5 -7.18 8.32 2.37
CA LYS A 5 -5.80 7.96 2.03
C LYS A 5 -5.28 7.04 3.12
N VAL A 6 -4.83 5.84 2.75
CA VAL A 6 -4.29 4.83 3.65
C VAL A 6 -2.83 4.58 3.26
N THR A 7 -1.96 4.48 4.27
CA THR A 7 -0.55 4.09 4.09
C THR A 7 -0.32 2.85 4.95
N LEU A 8 -0.10 1.71 4.31
CA LEU A 8 0.29 0.46 4.98
C LEU A 8 1.82 0.39 5.01
N GLN A 9 2.39 0.09 6.17
CA GLN A 9 3.81 -0.09 6.36
C GLN A 9 4.10 -1.53 6.80
N ALA A 10 5.00 -2.20 6.10
CA ALA A 10 5.51 -3.51 6.49
C ALA A 10 7.03 -3.46 6.71
N THR A 11 7.47 -3.88 7.89
CA THR A 11 8.91 -4.01 8.20
C THR A 11 9.40 -5.36 7.72
N LEU A 12 10.42 -5.37 6.87
CA LEU A 12 11.08 -6.56 6.32
C LEU A 12 12.50 -6.67 6.89
N PRO A 13 13.16 -7.84 6.83
CA PRO A 13 14.50 -8.03 7.40
C PRO A 13 15.57 -7.05 6.90
N HIS A 14 15.41 -6.53 5.68
CA HIS A 14 16.38 -5.66 5.02
C HIS A 14 15.78 -4.33 4.54
N GLY A 15 14.56 -3.98 4.96
CA GLY A 15 13.93 -2.75 4.48
C GLY A 15 12.54 -2.52 5.03
N THR A 16 11.88 -1.48 4.53
CA THR A 16 10.50 -1.16 4.87
C THR A 16 9.72 -0.97 3.58
N PHE A 17 8.61 -1.66 3.46
CA PHE A 17 7.68 -1.50 2.35
C PHE A 17 6.56 -0.56 2.76
N TYR A 18 6.24 0.39 1.88
CA TYR A 18 5.12 1.30 2.04
C TYR A 18 4.17 1.14 0.86
N TRP A 19 2.91 0.87 1.17
CA TRP A 19 1.81 0.88 0.20
C TRP A 19 0.88 2.05 0.48
N VAL A 20 0.75 2.97 -0.48
CA VAL A 20 -0.09 4.16 -0.33
C VAL A 20 -1.24 4.05 -1.33
N THR A 21 -2.47 4.04 -0.82
CA THR A 21 -3.67 3.93 -1.66
C THR A 21 -4.81 4.81 -1.13
N ASN A 22 -5.87 4.94 -1.92
CA ASN A 22 -7.10 5.60 -1.49
C ASN A 22 -8.25 4.60 -1.58
N VAL A 23 -9.01 4.49 -0.49
CA VAL A 23 -10.18 3.58 -0.41
C VAL A 23 -11.40 4.35 0.07
N GLU A 24 -12.58 3.88 -0.32
CA GLU A 24 -13.84 4.35 0.24
C GLU A 24 -14.14 3.55 1.51
N ALA A 25 -14.31 4.24 2.64
CA ALA A 25 -14.62 3.59 3.91
C ALA A 25 -15.42 4.52 4.83
N SER A 26 -16.17 3.93 5.75
CA SER A 26 -16.98 4.61 6.75
C SER A 26 -16.25 4.71 8.09
N SER A 27 -15.34 3.77 8.40
CA SER A 27 -14.49 3.78 9.59
C SER A 27 -13.00 3.64 9.25
N GLU A 28 -12.15 3.81 10.26
CA GLU A 28 -10.71 3.63 10.11
C GLU A 28 -10.35 2.15 9.91
N GLU A 29 -10.94 1.28 10.72
CA GLU A 29 -10.79 -0.18 10.62
C GLU A 29 -11.19 -0.69 9.23
N GLU A 30 -12.33 -0.21 8.70
CA GLU A 30 -12.78 -0.56 7.35
C GLU A 30 -11.79 -0.08 6.28
N ALA A 31 -11.20 1.10 6.45
CA ALA A 31 -10.21 1.64 5.51
C ALA A 31 -8.94 0.79 5.47
N VAL A 32 -8.46 0.31 6.62
CA VAL A 32 -7.29 -0.56 6.71
C VAL A 32 -7.57 -1.88 6.00
N VAL A 33 -8.67 -2.56 6.34
CA VAL A 33 -9.04 -3.85 5.73
C VAL A 33 -9.27 -3.71 4.22
N ALA A 34 -9.92 -2.64 3.77
CA ALA A 34 -10.11 -2.37 2.35
C ALA A 34 -8.78 -2.16 1.61
N ALA A 35 -7.83 -1.45 2.22
CA ALA A 35 -6.51 -1.22 1.63
C ALA A 35 -5.68 -2.51 1.55
N GLU A 36 -5.76 -3.38 2.56
CA GLU A 36 -5.08 -4.69 2.57
C GLU A 36 -5.64 -5.62 1.48
N ASN A 37 -6.96 -5.75 1.40
CA ASN A 37 -7.60 -6.56 0.37
C ASN A 37 -7.28 -6.04 -1.04
N LEU A 38 -7.27 -4.72 -1.22
CA LEU A 38 -6.89 -4.11 -2.50
C LEU A 38 -5.43 -4.44 -2.86
N PHE A 39 -4.52 -4.32 -1.90
CA PHE A 39 -3.11 -4.68 -2.11
C PHE A 39 -2.97 -6.14 -2.55
N LEU A 40 -3.59 -7.09 -1.84
CA LEU A 40 -3.54 -8.51 -2.21
C LEU A 40 -4.10 -8.75 -3.62
N ALA A 41 -5.21 -8.11 -3.98
CA ALA A 41 -5.80 -8.22 -5.30
C ALA A 41 -4.87 -7.67 -6.40
N GLU A 42 -4.21 -6.53 -6.18
CA GLU A 42 -3.22 -6.00 -7.13
C GLU A 42 -2.05 -6.96 -7.29
N MET A 43 -1.56 -7.56 -6.20
CA MET A 43 -0.46 -8.53 -6.23
C MET A 43 -0.80 -9.83 -6.98
N GLU A 44 -2.04 -10.26 -6.95
CA GLU A 44 -2.51 -11.42 -7.72
C GLU A 44 -2.66 -11.13 -9.22
N ASN A 45 -2.97 -9.89 -9.59
CA ASN A 45 -3.34 -9.51 -10.95
C ASN A 45 -2.26 -8.72 -11.70
N ILE A 46 -1.17 -8.33 -11.05
CA ILE A 46 -0.10 -7.57 -11.68
C ILE A 46 0.72 -8.48 -12.61
N GLU A 47 0.73 -8.18 -13.91
CA GLU A 47 1.55 -8.91 -14.88
C GLU A 47 3.04 -8.59 -14.72
N GLU A 48 3.38 -7.36 -14.33
CA GLU A 48 4.76 -6.92 -14.12
C GLU A 48 4.83 -5.87 -13.00
N TRP A 49 5.51 -6.19 -11.90
CA TRP A 49 5.78 -5.23 -10.82
C TRP A 49 7.09 -4.51 -11.11
N GLU A 50 7.00 -3.20 -11.38
CA GLU A 50 8.15 -2.30 -11.44
C GLU A 50 8.05 -1.13 -10.45
N PHE A 51 9.19 -0.69 -9.91
CA PHE A 51 9.28 0.58 -9.18
C PHE A 51 9.53 1.71 -10.17
N THR A 52 8.63 2.69 -10.21
CA THR A 52 8.68 3.80 -11.17
C THR A 52 9.36 5.06 -10.62
N ASP A 53 9.58 5.12 -9.31
CA ASP A 53 10.25 6.22 -8.61
C ASP A 53 11.16 5.67 -7.51
N PHE A 54 12.33 6.28 -7.32
CA PHE A 54 13.31 5.89 -6.31
C PHE A 54 14.23 7.07 -5.98
N ASP A 55 14.59 7.18 -4.71
CA ASP A 55 15.59 8.11 -4.21
C ASP A 55 16.77 7.33 -3.63
N VAL A 56 17.99 7.77 -3.93
CA VAL A 56 19.22 7.14 -3.45
C VAL A 56 20.08 8.21 -2.78
N ALA A 57 20.31 8.04 -1.49
CA ALA A 57 21.21 8.88 -0.70
C ALA A 57 22.40 8.05 -0.21
N ASP A 58 23.57 8.68 -0.10
CA ASP A 58 24.74 8.07 0.52
C ASP A 58 24.47 7.80 2.02
N ALA A 59 24.91 6.64 2.50
CA ALA A 59 24.71 6.17 3.87
C ALA A 59 25.85 6.59 4.82
#